data_AF-A0A319DA79-F1
#
_entry.id   AF-A0A319DA79-F1
#
_cell.length_a   1.000
_cell.length_b   1.000
_cell.length_c   1.000
_cell.angle_alpha   90.00
_cell.angle_beta   90.00
_cell.angle_gamma   90.00
#
_symmetry.space_group_name_H-M   'P 1'
#
loop_
_entity.id
_entity.type
_entity.pdbx_description
1 polymer ?
#
loop_
_entity_poly.entity_id
_entity_poly.type
_entity_poly.pdbx_seq_one_letter_code
_entity_poly.pdbx_strand_id
1 'polypeptide(L)'
;MDALSSFLKHASWYKDAENLFFCNDPNLEPMLVKVACELPDYLQGYGFQAWKVLGRTKIQATEGFIIPIALISSEPRLLSEESQPLLLPRSPIPFHSEPLITPALYLILALPPA
;
A
#
# COMPACT_ATOMS: atom_id res chain seq x y z
N MET A 1 -1.73 2.40 -13.61
CA MET A 1 -2.30 1.68 -12.43
C MET A 1 -2.70 0.23 -12.69
N ASP A 2 -3.40 -0.13 -13.78
CA ASP A 2 -3.86 -1.53 -14.00
C ASP A 2 -2.73 -2.54 -14.21
N ALA A 3 -1.61 -2.09 -14.80
CA ALA A 3 -0.39 -2.88 -14.93
C ALA A 3 0.21 -3.24 -13.56
N LEU A 4 0.23 -2.29 -12.61
CA LEU A 4 0.71 -2.55 -11.25
C LEU A 4 -0.20 -3.51 -10.50
N SER A 5 -1.53 -3.36 -10.62
CA SER A 5 -2.49 -4.31 -10.06
C SER A 5 -2.27 -5.74 -10.58
N SER A 6 -2.09 -5.89 -11.89
CA SER A 6 -1.84 -7.19 -12.52
C SER A 6 -0.49 -7.78 -12.11
N PHE A 7 0.53 -6.94 -11.97
CA PHE A 7 1.85 -7.33 -11.48
C PHE A 7 1.80 -7.82 -10.03
N LEU A 8 1.21 -7.07 -9.11
CA LEU A 8 1.17 -7.41 -7.68
C LEU A 8 0.46 -8.74 -7.40
N LYS A 9 -0.49 -9.15 -8.24
CA LYS A 9 -1.15 -10.47 -8.14
C LYS A 9 -0.17 -11.64 -8.34
N HIS A 10 0.90 -11.44 -9.10
CA HIS A 10 1.86 -12.48 -9.47
C HIS A 10 3.28 -12.21 -8.94
N ALA A 11 3.49 -11.09 -8.25
CA ALA A 11 4.77 -10.69 -7.71
C ALA A 11 5.27 -11.67 -6.63
N SER A 12 6.59 -11.63 -6.41
CA SER A 12 7.23 -12.31 -5.29
C SER A 12 6.94 -11.59 -3.96
N TRP A 13 6.51 -12.35 -2.96
CA TRP A 13 6.12 -11.84 -1.65
C TRP A 13 6.96 -12.49 -0.54
N TYR A 14 7.59 -11.66 0.29
CA TYR A 14 8.25 -12.05 1.52
C TYR A 14 7.31 -11.84 2.70
N LYS A 15 7.16 -12.86 3.57
CA LYS A 15 6.34 -12.72 4.78
C LYS A 15 7.08 -11.88 5.80
N ASP A 16 6.52 -10.72 6.11
CA ASP A 16 7.09 -9.78 7.08
C ASP A 16 6.52 -10.02 8.48
N ALA A 17 5.20 -10.16 8.59
CA ALA A 17 4.50 -10.48 9.83
C ALA A 17 3.31 -11.43 9.58
N GLU A 18 2.56 -11.74 10.63
CA GLU A 18 1.32 -12.49 10.46
C GLU A 18 0.35 -11.73 9.54
N ASN A 19 0.00 -12.36 8.42
CA ASN A 19 -0.86 -11.80 7.38
C ASN A 19 -0.36 -10.52 6.68
N LEU A 20 0.91 -10.17 6.85
CA LEU A 20 1.56 -9.03 6.18
C LEU A 20 2.74 -9.51 5.34
N PHE A 21 2.77 -9.07 4.09
CA PHE A 21 3.81 -9.46 3.15
C PHE A 21 4.36 -8.23 2.43
N PHE A 22 5.68 -8.16 2.35
CA PHE A 22 6.42 -7.17 1.61
C PHE A 22 6.75 -7.70 0.21
N CYS A 23 6.62 -6.86 -0.82
CA CYS A 23 6.98 -7.24 -2.18
C CYS A 23 8.49 -7.16 -2.36
N ASN A 24 9.15 -8.31 -2.55
CA ASN A 24 10.59 -8.40 -2.79
C ASN A 24 10.91 -8.76 -4.25
N ASP A 25 9.96 -8.57 -5.16
CA ASP A 25 10.13 -8.85 -6.58
C ASP A 25 11.12 -7.87 -7.24
N PRO A 26 12.13 -8.35 -7.98
CA PRO A 26 13.13 -7.48 -8.63
C PRO A 26 12.54 -6.54 -9.68
N ASN A 27 11.35 -6.84 -10.20
CA ASN A 27 10.68 -6.00 -11.19
C ASN A 27 9.76 -4.94 -10.57
N LEU A 28 9.69 -4.85 -9.24
CA LEU A 28 8.84 -3.88 -8.56
C LEU A 28 9.26 -2.44 -8.87
N GLU A 29 10.56 -2.13 -8.77
CA GLU A 29 11.05 -0.76 -8.94
C GLU A 29 10.72 -0.17 -10.33
N PRO A 30 10.96 -0.87 -11.46
CA PRO A 30 10.50 -0.40 -12.77
C PRO A 30 8.99 -0.15 -12.85
N MET A 31 8.18 -0.93 -12.12
CA MET A 31 6.73 -0.73 -12.06
C MET A 31 6.35 0.50 -11.25
N LEU A 32 7.02 0.73 -10.12
CA LEU A 32 6.81 1.90 -9.28
C LEU A 32 7.21 3.19 -9.99
N VAL A 33 8.33 3.21 -10.72
CA VAL A 33 8.76 4.39 -11.52
C VAL A 33 7.69 4.79 -12.54
N LYS A 34 7.09 3.82 -13.24
CA LYS A 34 6.00 4.10 -14.19
C LYS A 34 4.77 4.69 -13.51
N VAL A 35 4.43 4.17 -12.34
CA VAL A 35 3.24 4.59 -11.59
C VAL A 35 3.45 5.90 -10.85
N ALA A 36 4.69 6.25 -10.47
CA ALA A 36 5.00 7.52 -9.85
C ALA A 36 4.56 8.72 -10.71
N CYS A 37 4.64 8.59 -12.04
CA CYS A 37 4.15 9.62 -12.98
C CYS A 37 2.61 9.74 -13.00
N GLU A 38 1.87 8.76 -12.48
CA GLU A 38 0.40 8.78 -12.37
C GLU A 38 -0.07 9.22 -10.98
N LEU A 39 0.84 9.35 -10.00
CA LEU A 39 0.51 9.75 -8.64
C LEU A 39 0.47 11.27 -8.52
N PRO A 40 -0.29 11.80 -7.53
CA PRO A 40 -0.32 13.23 -7.27
C PRO A 40 1.07 13.82 -6.96
N ASP A 41 1.34 15.04 -7.43
CA ASP A 41 2.64 15.73 -7.31
C ASP A 41 3.13 15.87 -5.86
N TYR A 42 2.22 15.93 -4.88
CA TYR A 42 2.61 16.03 -3.46
C TYR A 42 3.32 14.78 -2.92
N LEU A 43 3.29 13.66 -3.66
CA LEU A 43 4.03 12.44 -3.35
C LEU A 43 5.42 12.39 -4.02
N GLN A 44 5.81 13.44 -4.75
CA GLN A 44 7.13 13.49 -5.36
C GLN A 44 8.22 13.45 -4.29
N GLY A 45 9.23 12.58 -4.48
CA GLY A 45 10.32 12.37 -3.52
C GLY A 45 10.00 11.39 -2.39
N TYR A 46 8.77 10.87 -2.32
CA TYR A 46 8.45 9.80 -1.37
C TYR A 46 9.07 8.47 -1.80
N GLY A 47 9.49 7.68 -0.82
CA GLY A 47 9.85 6.28 -1.02
C GLY A 47 8.60 5.41 -1.12
N PHE A 48 8.53 4.55 -2.14
CA PHE A 48 7.39 3.66 -2.36
C PHE A 48 7.72 2.21 -2.02
N GLN A 49 6.83 1.57 -1.26
CA GLN A 49 6.91 0.16 -0.90
C GLN A 49 5.60 -0.54 -1.23
N ALA A 50 5.64 -1.77 -1.76
CA ALA A 50 4.44 -2.55 -2.05
C ALA A 50 4.19 -3.63 -1.00
N TRP A 51 2.94 -3.70 -0.53
CA TRP A 51 2.51 -4.58 0.54
C TRP A 51 1.25 -5.36 0.16
N LYS A 52 1.15 -6.60 0.66
CA LYS A 52 -0.02 -7.46 0.57
C LYS A 52 -0.50 -7.77 1.99
N VAL A 53 -1.78 -7.52 2.22
CA VAL A 53 -2.41 -7.60 3.54
C VAL A 53 -3.54 -8.60 3.47
N LEU A 54 -3.41 -9.69 4.22
CA LEU A 54 -4.37 -10.81 4.24
C LEU A 54 -5.17 -10.89 5.53
N GLY A 55 -4.81 -10.10 6.54
CA GLY A 55 -5.38 -10.13 7.89
C GLY A 55 -5.51 -8.73 8.45
N ARG A 56 -6.08 -8.61 9.65
CA ARG A 56 -6.03 -7.35 10.39
C ARG A 56 -4.60 -7.13 10.84
N THR A 57 -3.98 -6.06 10.36
CA THR A 57 -2.55 -5.82 10.54
C THR A 57 -2.27 -4.37 10.86
N LYS A 58 -1.29 -4.16 11.74
CA LYS A 58 -0.72 -2.84 12.03
C LYS A 58 0.62 -2.72 11.29
N ILE A 59 0.83 -1.63 10.57
CA ILE A 59 2.09 -1.39 9.87
C ILE A 59 2.94 -0.41 10.69
N GLN A 60 4.23 -0.71 10.84
CA GLN A 60 5.18 0.11 11.60
C GLN A 60 5.68 1.30 10.76
N ALA A 61 4.82 2.28 10.52
CA ALA A 61 5.15 3.54 9.88
C ALA A 61 4.44 4.69 10.60
N THR A 62 5.13 5.78 10.90
CA THR A 62 4.59 6.87 11.71
C THR A 62 3.88 7.94 10.88
N GLU A 63 4.25 8.10 9.62
CA GLU A 63 3.61 9.04 8.70
C GLU A 63 3.77 8.61 7.24
N GLY A 64 2.83 9.03 6.41
CA GLY A 64 2.87 8.76 4.97
C GLY A 64 1.48 8.63 4.37
N PHE A 65 1.41 7.93 3.24
CA PHE A 65 0.16 7.64 2.56
C PHE A 65 0.01 6.14 2.30
N ILE A 66 -1.19 5.62 2.54
CA ILE A 66 -1.63 4.34 2.01
C ILE A 66 -2.29 4.61 0.66
N ILE A 67 -1.81 3.93 -0.37
CA ILE A 67 -2.38 3.98 -1.72
C ILE A 67 -2.88 2.57 -2.04
N PRO A 68 -4.18 2.29 -1.86
CA PRO A 68 -4.73 0.99 -2.20
C PRO A 68 -4.62 0.78 -3.71
N ILE A 69 -4.15 -0.39 -4.13
CA ILE A 69 -3.95 -0.70 -5.56
C ILE A 69 -5.02 -1.64 -6.07
N ALA A 70 -5.30 -2.71 -5.34
CA ALA A 70 -6.29 -3.70 -5.72
C ALA A 70 -6.86 -4.42 -4.51
N LEU A 71 -8.17 -4.68 -4.56
CA LEU A 71 -8.87 -5.49 -3.56
C LEU A 71 -8.69 -6.97 -3.90
N ILE A 72 -8.56 -7.81 -2.87
CA ILE A 72 -8.46 -9.26 -3.01
C ILE A 72 -9.86 -9.89 -2.85
N SER A 73 -10.62 -9.51 -1.83
CA SER A 73 -11.93 -10.12 -1.55
C SER A 73 -12.92 -9.27 -0.74
N SER A 74 -12.45 -8.36 0.12
CA SER A 74 -13.31 -7.54 0.99
C SER A 74 -13.14 -6.04 0.75
N GLU A 75 -13.90 -5.24 1.50
CA GLU A 75 -13.78 -3.79 1.60
C GLU A 75 -12.81 -3.40 2.72
N PRO A 76 -11.52 -3.18 2.43
CA PRO A 76 -10.55 -2.80 3.44
C PRO A 76 -10.83 -1.41 4.02
N ARG A 77 -10.50 -1.20 5.29
CA ARG A 77 -10.67 0.04 6.05
C ARG A 77 -9.43 0.37 6.85
N LEU A 78 -9.17 1.66 7.03
CA LEU A 78 -8.15 2.18 7.93
C LEU A 78 -8.75 2.41 9.32
N LEU A 79 -8.58 1.44 10.21
CA LEU A 79 -9.15 1.43 11.57
C LEU A 79 -8.45 2.38 12.55
N SER A 80 -7.28 2.92 12.20
CA SER A 80 -6.58 3.91 13.04
C SER A 80 -7.19 5.30 12.97
N GLU A 81 -8.07 5.56 11.99
CA GLU A 81 -8.79 6.82 11.84
C GLU A 81 -10.22 6.69 12.39
N GLU A 82 -10.72 7.73 13.06
CA GLU A 82 -12.07 7.72 13.67
C GLU A 82 -13.18 7.43 12.64
N SER A 83 -13.04 8.00 11.45
CA SER A 83 -13.99 7.82 10.35
C SER A 83 -13.93 6.43 9.69
N GLN A 84 -12.89 5.65 10.00
CA GLN A 84 -12.62 4.32 9.43
C GLN A 84 -12.82 4.27 7.91
N PRO A 85 -12.09 5.11 7.15
CA PRO A 85 -12.33 5.29 5.73
C PRO A 85 -12.06 4.00 4.98
N LEU A 86 -12.83 3.79 3.92
CA LEU A 86 -12.60 2.70 2.97
C LEU A 86 -11.29 2.95 2.23
N LEU A 87 -10.47 1.90 2.14
CA LEU A 87 -9.24 1.88 1.37
C LEU A 87 -9.58 1.54 -0.10
N LEU A 88 -10.16 2.50 -0.79
CA LEU A 88 -10.54 2.36 -2.20
C LEU A 88 -9.32 2.44 -3.12
N PRO A 89 -9.24 1.60 -4.18
CA PRO A 89 -8.16 1.67 -5.14
C PRO A 89 -7.94 3.09 -5.69
N ARG A 90 -6.67 3.48 -5.84
CA ARG A 90 -6.23 4.76 -6.41
C ARG A 90 -6.63 6.00 -5.59
N SER A 91 -6.99 5.83 -4.32
CA SER A 91 -7.28 6.92 -3.40
C SER A 91 -6.21 6.97 -2.31
N PRO A 92 -5.16 7.81 -2.44
CA PRO A 92 -4.17 7.99 -1.39
C PRO A 92 -4.84 8.49 -0.11
N ILE A 93 -4.58 7.83 1.01
CA ILE A 93 -5.12 8.19 2.32
C ILE A 93 -3.93 8.49 3.23
N PRO A 94 -3.83 9.72 3.77
CA PRO A 94 -2.77 10.05 4.70
C PRO A 94 -2.95 9.28 6.01
N PHE A 95 -1.84 9.00 6.68
CA PHE A 95 -1.82 8.56 8.07
C PHE A 95 -0.74 9.33 8.83
N HIS A 96 -1.01 9.59 10.11
CA HIS A 96 -0.12 10.31 11.02
C HIS A 96 0.30 9.48 12.24
N SER A 97 -0.04 8.18 12.21
CA SER A 97 0.37 7.17 13.18
C SER A 97 0.33 5.80 12.53
N GLU A 98 0.85 4.78 13.21
CA GLU A 98 0.92 3.40 12.72
C GLU A 98 -0.44 2.89 12.22
N PRO A 99 -0.62 2.70 10.90
CA PRO A 99 -1.94 2.42 10.36
C PRO A 99 -2.37 0.99 10.71
N LEU A 100 -3.59 0.88 11.22
CA LEU A 100 -4.26 -0.39 11.49
C LEU A 100 -5.27 -0.63 10.37
N ILE A 101 -5.09 -1.68 9.59
CA ILE A 101 -5.92 -1.94 8.40
C ILE A 101 -6.60 -3.31 8.48
N THR A 102 -7.79 -3.40 7.89
CA THR A 102 -8.48 -4.68 7.70
C THR A 102 -7.92 -5.43 6.48
N PRO A 103 -8.15 -6.76 6.37
CA PRO A 103 -7.57 -7.59 5.31
C PRO A 103 -8.00 -7.26 3.88
N ALA A 104 -7.34 -7.99 2.97
CA ALA A 104 -7.71 -8.25 1.59
C ALA A 104 -7.38 -7.13 0.60
N LEU A 105 -6.16 -6.59 0.67
CA LEU A 105 -5.69 -5.67 -0.36
C LEU A 105 -4.19 -5.81 -0.67
N TYR A 106 -3.88 -5.35 -1.88
CA TYR A 106 -2.56 -4.90 -2.28
C TYR A 106 -2.52 -3.38 -2.16
N LEU A 107 -1.45 -2.84 -1.57
CA LEU A 107 -1.26 -1.39 -1.39
C LEU A 107 0.17 -0.97 -1.67
N ILE A 108 0.34 0.31 -1.96
CA ILE A 108 1.62 1.01 -1.85
C ILE A 108 1.60 1.84 -0.57
N LEU A 109 2.68 1.77 0.20
CA LEU A 109 3.01 2.77 1.20
C LEU A 109 3.93 3.80 0.55
N ALA A 110 3.54 5.05 0.62
CA ALA A 110 4.41 6.18 0.31
C ALA A 110 4.91 6.76 1.63
N LEU A 111 6.23 6.70 1.85
CA LEU A 111 6.88 7.23 3.03
C LEU A 111 7.67 8.48 2.66
N PRO A 112 7.60 9.56 3.47
CA PRO A 112 8.39 10.75 3.20
C PRO A 112 9.90 10.45 3.26
N PRO A 113 10.74 11.27 2.62
CA PRO A 113 12.18 11.18 2.78
C PRO A 113 12.57 11.37 4.25
N ALA A 114 13.54 10.58 4.72
CA ALA A 114 14.09 10.64 6.07
C ALA A 114 14.91 11.91 6.33
#